data_AF-A0A9N8DIF4-F1
#
_entry.id   AF-A0A9N8DIF4-F1
#
_cell.length_a   1.000
_cell.length_b   1.000
_cell.length_c   1.000
_cell.angle_alpha   90.00
_cell.angle_beta   90.00
_cell.angle_gamma   90.00
#
_symmetry.space_group_name_H-M   'P 1'
#
loop_
_entity.id
_entity.type
_entity.pdbx_description
1 polymer ?
#
loop_
_entity_poly.entity_id
_entity_poly.type
_entity_poly.pdbx_seq_one_letter_code
_entity_poly.pdbx_strand_id
1 'polypeptide(L)'
;MRFSAIFIASLVPATAFQPFPMIPTTTYVTPTTLFANSENIRAAMDASERYGPTSPEARLAWETVEEFDANANAANAYSGNEEYRLTEEQLANAYQEVQQTMEMLLRRTQHWNRQYNEYFMKDVIAELQAIKLAPPEKKPAPQIPGLWDSKLKARAITQQYGTQSKEAQLAWEEVEEIAATGLQNAMGDANSTLRLKLDLNQF
;
A
#
# COMPACT_ATOMS: atom_id res chain seq x y z
N MET A 1 37.57 -1.13 -65.16
CA MET A 1 36.98 -2.46 -65.44
C MET A 1 36.79 -3.18 -64.11
N ARG A 2 35.52 -3.53 -63.81
CA ARG A 2 34.99 -4.63 -62.98
C ARG A 2 35.85 -5.19 -61.85
N PHE A 3 35.32 -5.20 -60.61
CA PHE A 3 35.31 -6.33 -59.66
C PHE A 3 34.28 -5.99 -58.55
N SER A 4 33.06 -6.52 -58.63
CA SER A 4 32.60 -7.77 -57.97
C SER A 4 32.19 -7.56 -56.51
N ALA A 5 30.89 -7.30 -56.31
CA ALA A 5 30.22 -7.34 -55.02
C ALA A 5 30.00 -8.80 -54.60
N ILE A 6 30.51 -9.18 -53.43
CA ILE A 6 30.27 -10.49 -52.83
C ILE A 6 29.09 -10.34 -51.87
N PHE A 7 27.94 -10.87 -52.27
CA PHE A 7 26.74 -10.98 -51.46
C PHE A 7 26.80 -12.31 -50.71
N ILE A 8 27.05 -12.28 -49.40
CA ILE A 8 26.99 -13.48 -48.55
C ILE A 8 25.55 -13.58 -48.01
N ALA A 9 24.74 -14.43 -48.65
CA ALA A 9 23.45 -14.82 -48.13
C ALA A 9 23.64 -15.92 -47.08
N SER A 10 23.52 -15.59 -45.80
CA SER A 10 23.44 -16.58 -44.73
C SER A 10 22.05 -17.22 -44.70
N LEU A 11 21.95 -18.46 -45.20
CA LEU A 11 20.81 -19.33 -44.93
C LEU A 11 20.78 -19.66 -43.44
N VAL A 12 19.74 -19.18 -42.74
CA VAL A 12 19.40 -19.69 -41.41
C VAL A 12 18.51 -20.93 -41.62
N PRO A 13 18.82 -22.09 -41.04
CA PRO A 13 17.92 -23.24 -41.10
C PRO A 13 16.64 -22.92 -40.31
N ALA A 14 15.50 -22.97 -41.01
CA ALA A 14 14.19 -23.00 -40.36
C ALA A 14 14.10 -24.30 -39.55
N THR A 15 14.27 -24.21 -38.24
CA THR A 15 13.96 -25.31 -37.33
C THR A 15 12.46 -25.52 -37.37
N ALA A 16 12.03 -26.57 -38.06
CA ALA A 16 10.65 -27.03 -38.07
C ALA A 16 10.22 -27.29 -36.61
N PHE A 17 9.19 -26.56 -36.18
CA PHE A 17 8.48 -26.80 -34.93
C PHE A 17 7.98 -28.25 -34.96
N GLN A 18 8.66 -29.15 -34.26
CA GLN A 18 8.13 -30.47 -33.98
C GLN A 18 7.01 -30.29 -32.94
N PRO A 19 5.76 -30.67 -33.22
CA PRO A 19 4.74 -30.68 -32.18
C PRO A 19 5.17 -31.69 -31.12
N PHE A 20 5.43 -31.19 -29.91
CA PHE A 20 5.76 -32.04 -28.78
C PHE A 20 4.64 -33.07 -28.56
N PRO A 21 5.04 -34.28 -28.10
CA PRO A 21 4.29 -35.13 -27.23
C PRO A 21 3.20 -34.46 -26.42
N MET A 22 1.95 -34.28 -26.87
CA MET A 22 0.88 -33.99 -25.90
C MET A 22 0.71 -35.26 -25.08
N ILE A 23 1.49 -35.39 -24.01
CA ILE A 23 1.18 -36.30 -22.92
C ILE A 23 -0.15 -35.77 -22.38
N PRO A 24 -1.25 -36.54 -22.43
CA PRO A 24 -2.49 -36.11 -21.81
C PRO A 24 -2.24 -36.11 -20.30
N THR A 25 -1.90 -34.95 -19.75
CA THR A 25 -1.97 -34.72 -18.31
C THR A 25 -3.46 -34.71 -17.98
N THR A 26 -4.02 -35.88 -17.73
CA THR A 26 -5.33 -35.99 -17.10
C THR A 26 -5.13 -35.62 -15.63
N THR A 27 -5.08 -34.31 -15.36
CA THR A 27 -5.26 -33.78 -14.01
C THR A 27 -6.67 -34.15 -13.58
N TYR A 28 -6.79 -35.21 -12.79
CA TYR A 28 -8.00 -35.51 -12.06
C TYR A 28 -8.17 -34.41 -11.01
N VAL A 29 -8.84 -33.33 -11.40
CA VAL A 29 -9.30 -32.29 -10.47
C VAL A 29 -10.38 -32.94 -9.63
N THR A 30 -10.08 -33.24 -8.38
CA THR A 30 -11.11 -33.65 -7.42
C THR A 30 -12.17 -32.54 -7.35
N PRO A 31 -13.46 -32.83 -7.60
CA PRO A 31 -14.51 -31.80 -7.76
C PRO A 31 -14.78 -30.97 -6.50
N THR A 32 -14.15 -31.29 -5.36
CA THR A 32 -14.35 -30.59 -4.09
C THR A 32 -13.54 -29.29 -3.97
N THR A 33 -12.39 -29.16 -4.63
CA THR A 33 -11.53 -27.95 -4.56
C THR A 33 -12.03 -26.79 -5.42
N LEU A 34 -12.83 -27.07 -6.46
CA LEU A 34 -13.44 -26.04 -7.31
C LEU A 34 -14.44 -25.14 -6.57
N PHE A 35 -15.10 -25.65 -5.52
CA PHE A 35 -16.09 -24.87 -4.76
C PHE A 35 -15.45 -23.85 -3.81
N ALA A 36 -14.29 -24.17 -3.23
CA ALA A 36 -13.55 -23.26 -2.33
C ALA A 36 -12.94 -22.06 -3.08
N ASN A 37 -12.54 -22.25 -4.34
CA ASN A 37 -11.98 -21.19 -5.19
C ASN A 37 -13.05 -20.29 -5.85
N SER A 38 -14.34 -20.60 -5.70
CA SER A 38 -15.41 -19.88 -6.41
C SER A 38 -15.52 -18.41 -6.03
N GLU A 39 -15.22 -18.05 -4.77
CA GLU A 39 -15.21 -16.65 -4.32
C GLU A 39 -14.02 -15.87 -4.87
N ASN A 40 -12.81 -16.43 -4.78
CA ASN A 40 -11.58 -15.80 -5.27
C ASN A 40 -11.62 -15.62 -6.79
N ILE A 41 -12.12 -16.62 -7.53
CA ILE A 41 -12.31 -16.53 -8.99
C ILE A 41 -13.32 -15.43 -9.32
N ARG A 42 -14.43 -15.33 -8.57
CA ARG A 42 -15.42 -14.27 -8.79
C ARG A 42 -14.85 -12.88 -8.50
N ALA A 43 -14.05 -12.74 -7.44
CA ALA A 43 -13.37 -11.50 -7.11
C ALA A 43 -12.34 -11.10 -8.17
N ALA A 44 -11.58 -12.06 -8.70
CA ALA A 44 -10.64 -11.83 -9.79
C ALA A 44 -11.34 -11.43 -11.11
N MET A 45 -12.50 -12.02 -11.41
CA MET A 45 -13.32 -11.63 -12.55
C MET A 45 -13.92 -10.23 -12.38
N ASP A 46 -14.48 -9.90 -11.22
CA ASP A 46 -15.04 -8.56 -10.94
C ASP A 46 -13.96 -7.47 -11.02
N ALA A 47 -12.77 -7.74 -10.48
CA ALA A 47 -11.63 -6.83 -10.58
C ALA A 47 -11.17 -6.64 -12.03
N SER A 48 -11.15 -7.72 -12.83
CA SER A 48 -10.81 -7.66 -14.26
C SER A 48 -11.84 -6.88 -15.07
N GLU A 49 -13.12 -6.99 -14.73
CA GLU A 49 -14.22 -6.25 -15.38
C GLU A 49 -14.20 -4.76 -15.00
N ARG A 50 -13.93 -4.43 -13.73
CA ARG A 50 -13.96 -3.05 -13.22
C ARG A 50 -12.72 -2.24 -13.57
N TYR A 51 -11.53 -2.82 -13.47
CA TYR A 51 -10.26 -2.11 -13.62
C TYR A 51 -9.54 -2.42 -14.94
N GLY A 52 -10.01 -3.45 -15.65
CA GLY A 52 -9.39 -3.96 -16.87
C GLY A 52 -8.43 -5.11 -16.58
N PRO A 53 -8.30 -6.07 -17.53
CA PRO A 53 -7.58 -7.32 -17.30
C PRO A 53 -6.07 -7.14 -17.10
N THR A 54 -5.50 -5.99 -17.50
CA THR A 54 -4.08 -5.67 -17.34
C THR A 54 -3.79 -4.76 -16.15
N SER A 55 -4.81 -4.39 -15.38
CA SER A 55 -4.65 -3.54 -14.20
C SER A 55 -3.87 -4.25 -13.08
N PRO A 56 -3.11 -3.51 -12.25
CA PRO A 56 -2.45 -4.08 -11.08
C PRO A 56 -3.40 -4.81 -10.13
N GLU A 57 -4.61 -4.27 -9.96
CA GLU A 57 -5.65 -4.83 -9.09
C GLU A 57 -6.18 -6.16 -9.60
N ALA A 58 -6.42 -6.28 -10.91
CA ALA A 58 -6.83 -7.54 -11.52
C ALA A 58 -5.72 -8.59 -11.44
N ARG A 59 -4.45 -8.20 -11.66
CA ARG A 59 -3.30 -9.10 -11.56
C ARG A 59 -3.15 -9.68 -10.15
N LEU A 60 -3.23 -8.83 -9.13
CA LEU A 60 -3.12 -9.27 -7.73
C LEU A 60 -4.25 -10.23 -7.33
N ALA A 61 -5.47 -9.98 -7.82
CA ALA A 61 -6.60 -10.86 -7.57
C ALA A 61 -6.41 -12.24 -8.22
N TRP A 62 -5.83 -12.31 -9.43
CA TRP A 62 -5.48 -13.57 -10.09
C TRP A 62 -4.31 -14.30 -9.43
N GLU A 63 -3.29 -13.58 -8.95
CA GLU A 63 -2.19 -14.16 -8.15
C GLU A 63 -2.72 -14.84 -6.88
N THR A 64 -3.75 -14.26 -6.25
CA THR A 64 -4.41 -14.87 -5.08
C THR A 64 -5.13 -16.18 -5.46
N VAL A 65 -5.81 -16.22 -6.61
CA VAL A 65 -6.44 -17.46 -7.11
C VAL A 65 -5.38 -18.54 -7.35
N GLU A 66 -4.25 -18.17 -7.95
CA GLU A 66 -3.15 -19.09 -8.21
C GLU A 66 -2.52 -19.65 -6.93
N GLU A 67 -2.32 -18.81 -5.90
CA GLU A 67 -1.78 -19.24 -4.61
C GLU A 67 -2.71 -20.24 -3.91
N PHE A 68 -4.02 -19.99 -3.93
CA PHE A 68 -5.00 -20.91 -3.35
C PHE A 68 -5.11 -22.24 -4.12
N ASP A 69 -5.07 -22.21 -5.45
CA ASP A 69 -5.08 -23.44 -6.26
C ASP A 69 -3.78 -24.24 -6.08
N ALA A 70 -2.64 -23.56 -6.00
CA ALA A 70 -1.36 -24.17 -5.69
C ALA A 70 -1.36 -24.82 -4.29
N ASN A 71 -1.94 -24.16 -3.28
CA ASN A 71 -2.05 -24.71 -1.93
C ASN A 71 -3.00 -25.92 -1.88
N ALA A 72 -4.15 -25.86 -2.58
CA ALA A 72 -5.09 -26.97 -2.65
C ALA A 72 -4.47 -28.21 -3.34
N ASN A 73 -3.71 -27.98 -4.41
CA ASN A 73 -2.97 -29.04 -5.10
C ASN A 73 -1.78 -29.54 -4.27
N ALA A 74 -1.09 -28.66 -3.53
CA ALA A 74 -0.03 -29.06 -2.62
C ALA A 74 -0.57 -29.94 -1.48
N ALA A 75 -1.70 -29.57 -0.87
CA ALA A 75 -2.35 -30.38 0.16
C ALA A 75 -2.68 -31.80 -0.34
N ASN A 76 -3.09 -31.93 -1.61
CA ASN A 76 -3.31 -33.24 -2.24
C ASN A 76 -2.01 -33.97 -2.62
N ALA A 77 -0.93 -33.25 -2.94
CA ALA A 77 0.38 -33.83 -3.18
C ALA A 77 1.02 -34.39 -1.90
N TYR A 78 0.71 -33.81 -0.73
CA TYR A 78 1.21 -34.25 0.57
C TYR A 78 0.28 -35.19 1.34
N SER A 79 -0.97 -35.41 0.90
CA SER A 79 -1.92 -36.30 1.58
C SER A 79 -1.80 -37.78 1.19
N GLY A 80 -0.94 -38.13 0.23
CA GLY A 80 -0.91 -39.47 -0.40
C GLY A 80 -0.01 -40.53 0.26
N ASN A 81 0.92 -40.18 1.16
CA ASN A 81 1.83 -41.17 1.75
C ASN A 81 1.83 -41.07 3.29
N GLU A 82 1.05 -41.93 3.95
CA GLU A 82 1.11 -42.13 5.42
C GLU A 82 2.52 -42.50 5.93
N GLU A 83 3.42 -42.90 5.04
CA GLU A 83 4.83 -43.23 5.31
C GLU A 83 5.72 -42.01 5.61
N TYR A 84 5.27 -40.78 5.29
CA TYR A 84 6.00 -39.53 5.54
C TYR A 84 5.38 -38.67 6.66
N ARG A 85 4.69 -39.28 7.63
CA ARG A 85 4.33 -38.56 8.85
C ARG A 85 5.62 -38.25 9.62
N LEU A 86 5.95 -36.97 9.71
CA LEU A 86 6.98 -36.49 10.61
C LEU A 86 6.69 -37.05 12.01
N THR A 87 7.72 -37.60 12.64
CA THR A 87 7.63 -37.94 14.07
C THR A 87 7.28 -36.68 14.86
N GLU A 88 6.64 -36.85 16.02
CA GLU A 88 6.23 -35.73 16.86
C GLU A 88 7.41 -34.79 17.20
N GLU A 89 8.60 -35.36 17.36
CA GLU A 89 9.85 -34.62 17.54
C GLU A 89 10.25 -33.79 16.31
N GLN A 90 10.18 -34.38 15.11
CA GLN A 90 10.47 -33.64 13.87
C GLN A 90 9.45 -32.53 13.60
N LEU A 91 8.18 -32.76 13.96
CA LEU A 91 7.12 -31.75 13.85
C LEU A 91 7.37 -30.59 14.82
N ALA A 92 7.75 -30.89 16.07
CA ALA A 92 8.10 -29.87 17.06
C ALA A 92 9.31 -29.03 16.62
N ASN A 93 10.34 -29.67 16.07
CA ASN A 93 11.51 -28.99 15.52
C ASN A 93 11.15 -28.08 14.33
N ALA A 94 10.35 -28.56 13.39
CA ALA A 94 9.87 -27.75 12.27
C ALA A 94 9.07 -26.53 12.75
N TYR A 95 8.23 -26.70 13.78
CA TYR A 95 7.47 -25.60 14.36
C TYR A 95 8.39 -24.55 15.01
N GLN A 96 9.43 -24.99 15.71
CA GLN A 96 10.42 -24.11 16.32
C GLN A 96 11.22 -23.32 15.26
N GLU A 97 11.62 -23.97 14.16
CA GLU A 97 12.31 -23.31 13.04
C GLU A 97 11.42 -22.27 12.36
N VAL A 98 10.13 -22.56 12.15
CA VAL A 98 9.16 -21.61 11.61
C VAL A 98 8.99 -20.40 12.55
N GLN A 99 8.93 -20.61 13.86
CA GLN A 99 8.86 -19.51 14.83
C GLN A 99 10.12 -18.64 14.80
N GLN A 100 11.31 -19.25 14.74
CA GLN A 100 12.58 -18.52 14.65
C GLN A 100 12.71 -17.73 13.35
N THR A 101 12.33 -18.33 12.22
CA THR A 101 12.36 -17.66 10.91
C THR A 101 11.35 -16.52 10.83
N MET A 102 10.16 -16.69 11.40
CA MET A 102 9.17 -15.62 11.55
C MET A 102 9.73 -14.45 12.39
N GLU A 103 10.38 -14.74 13.52
CA GLU A 103 11.00 -13.71 14.36
C GLU A 103 12.12 -12.96 13.62
N MET A 104 12.95 -13.69 12.85
CA MET A 104 13.98 -13.08 12.00
C MET A 104 13.39 -12.19 10.92
N LEU A 105 12.29 -12.59 10.28
CA LEU A 105 11.58 -11.78 9.28
C LEU A 105 11.01 -10.50 9.90
N LEU A 106 10.38 -10.59 11.08
CA LEU A 106 9.86 -9.43 11.80
C LEU A 106 10.96 -8.46 12.22
N ARG A 107 12.10 -8.96 12.71
CA ARG A 107 13.28 -8.11 12.99
C ARG A 107 13.79 -7.43 11.72
N ARG A 108 13.86 -8.16 10.60
CA ARG A 108 14.34 -7.63 9.33
C ARG A 108 13.42 -6.53 8.79
N THR A 109 12.10 -6.74 8.80
CA THR A 109 11.13 -5.75 8.31
C THR A 109 11.11 -4.50 9.17
N GLN A 110 11.19 -4.63 10.50
CA GLN A 110 11.30 -3.47 11.40
C GLN A 110 12.59 -2.67 11.15
N HIS A 111 13.72 -3.35 10.96
CA HIS A 111 15.01 -2.69 10.68
C HIS A 111 15.01 -2.00 9.31
N TRP A 112 14.44 -2.64 8.29
CA TRP A 112 14.34 -2.05 6.95
C TRP A 112 13.46 -0.81 6.93
N ASN A 113 12.29 -0.86 7.57
CA ASN A 113 11.40 0.30 7.70
C ASN A 113 12.06 1.47 8.43
N ARG A 114 12.87 1.19 9.47
CA ARG A 114 13.58 2.24 10.20
C ARG A 114 14.67 2.89 9.34
N GLN A 115 15.51 2.08 8.71
CA GLN A 115 16.62 2.60 7.90
C GLN A 115 16.11 3.31 6.65
N TYR A 116 15.14 2.73 5.94
CA TYR A 116 14.56 3.33 4.75
C TYR A 116 13.92 4.68 5.06
N ASN A 117 13.13 4.77 6.14
CA ASN A 117 12.55 6.05 6.56
C ASN A 117 13.62 7.06 6.97
N GLU A 118 14.71 6.66 7.63
CA GLU A 118 15.77 7.61 8.01
C GLU A 118 16.51 8.18 6.79
N TYR A 119 16.86 7.37 5.80
CA TYR A 119 17.56 7.84 4.60
C TYR A 119 16.62 8.66 3.70
N PHE A 120 15.41 8.17 3.45
CA PHE A 120 14.42 8.90 2.65
C PHE A 120 14.08 10.25 3.29
N MET A 121 13.86 10.31 4.61
CA MET A 121 13.56 11.57 5.28
C MET A 121 14.74 12.54 5.24
N LYS A 122 15.99 12.05 5.29
CA LYS A 122 17.17 12.93 5.18
C LYS A 122 17.29 13.57 3.81
N ASP A 123 17.06 12.80 2.74
CA ASP A 123 17.10 13.33 1.38
C ASP A 123 15.96 14.32 1.13
N VAL A 124 14.74 14.01 1.58
CA VAL A 124 13.60 14.93 1.49
C VAL A 124 13.84 16.21 2.29
N ILE A 125 14.43 16.12 3.49
CA ILE A 125 14.80 17.29 4.29
C ILE A 125 15.89 18.11 3.58
N ALA A 126 16.90 17.46 3.01
CA ALA A 126 17.98 18.13 2.28
C ALA A 126 17.43 18.83 1.02
N GLU A 127 16.53 18.19 0.28
CA GLU A 127 15.85 18.77 -0.87
C GLU A 127 14.96 19.96 -0.47
N LEU A 128 14.16 19.83 0.60
CA LEU A 128 13.37 20.94 1.16
C LEU A 128 14.24 22.10 1.64
N GLN A 129 15.43 21.84 2.18
CA GLN A 129 16.38 22.87 2.58
C GLN A 129 17.10 23.51 1.39
N ALA A 130 17.36 22.75 0.32
CA ALA A 130 17.96 23.24 -0.92
C ALA A 130 16.99 24.12 -1.70
N ILE A 131 15.69 23.82 -1.64
CA ILE A 131 14.60 24.71 -2.06
C ILE A 131 14.46 25.81 -1.00
N LYS A 132 15.47 26.69 -0.90
CA LYS A 132 15.37 27.97 -0.19
C LYS A 132 14.43 28.90 -0.97
N LEU A 133 13.15 28.57 -1.01
CA LEU A 133 12.12 29.59 -1.05
C LEU A 133 12.37 30.42 0.21
N ALA A 134 12.71 31.70 0.05
CA ALA A 134 12.76 32.62 1.19
C ALA A 134 11.51 32.34 2.02
N PRO A 135 11.63 31.94 3.30
CA PRO A 135 10.48 31.54 4.10
C PRO A 135 9.48 32.68 3.95
N PRO A 136 8.28 32.42 3.38
CA PRO A 136 7.29 33.49 3.26
C PRO A 136 7.19 34.06 4.66
N GLU A 137 7.40 35.38 4.80
CA GLU A 137 7.38 36.05 6.08
C GLU A 137 6.16 35.51 6.82
N LYS A 138 6.42 34.68 7.85
CA LYS A 138 5.35 33.95 8.52
C LYS A 138 4.56 35.02 9.23
N LYS A 139 3.48 35.47 8.59
CA LYS A 139 2.44 36.21 9.27
C LYS A 139 2.12 35.37 10.50
N PRO A 140 2.28 35.91 11.72
CA PRO A 140 2.05 35.14 12.94
C PRO A 140 0.67 34.51 12.79
N ALA A 141 0.62 33.18 12.94
CA ALA A 141 -0.65 32.47 12.81
C ALA A 141 -1.64 33.13 13.78
N PRO A 142 -2.87 33.42 13.34
CA PRO A 142 -3.86 34.05 14.20
C PRO A 142 -4.02 33.19 15.46
N GLN A 143 -3.76 33.78 16.62
CA GLN A 143 -3.98 33.10 17.90
C GLN A 143 -5.48 33.01 18.12
N ILE A 144 -6.05 31.83 17.87
CA ILE A 144 -7.46 31.54 18.14
C ILE A 144 -7.54 31.11 19.62
N PRO A 145 -8.17 31.90 20.51
CA PRO A 145 -8.33 31.53 21.91
C PRO A 145 -9.08 30.20 22.03
N GLY A 146 -8.61 29.31 22.91
CA GLY A 146 -9.24 28.00 23.17
C GLY A 146 -8.89 26.87 22.18
N LEU A 147 -8.34 27.17 21.00
CA LEU A 147 -7.99 26.13 20.02
C LEU A 147 -6.93 25.14 20.55
N TRP A 148 -5.98 25.64 21.35
CA TRP A 148 -4.94 24.79 21.95
C TRP A 148 -5.52 23.81 22.97
N ASP A 149 -6.41 24.30 23.84
CA ASP A 149 -7.04 23.49 24.88
C ASP A 149 -7.94 22.41 24.27
N SER A 150 -8.71 22.76 23.23
CA SER A 150 -9.52 21.78 22.49
C SER A 150 -8.67 20.73 21.78
N LYS A 151 -7.52 21.11 21.20
CA LYS A 151 -6.57 20.13 20.62
C LYS A 151 -5.99 19.19 21.67
N LEU A 152 -5.67 19.70 22.86
CA LEU A 152 -5.17 18.89 23.96
C LEU A 152 -6.24 17.90 24.44
N LYS A 153 -7.48 18.36 24.58
CA LYS A 153 -8.65 17.54 24.95
C LYS A 153 -8.94 16.47 23.91
N ALA A 154 -8.96 16.80 22.62
CA ALA A 154 -9.17 15.84 21.53
C ALA A 154 -8.10 14.75 21.51
N ARG A 155 -6.83 15.10 21.74
CA ARG A 155 -5.74 14.11 21.87
C ARG A 155 -5.91 13.20 23.08
N ALA A 156 -6.28 13.73 24.25
CA ALA A 156 -6.52 12.93 25.44
C ALA A 156 -7.67 11.91 25.22
N ILE A 157 -8.77 12.35 24.60
CA ILE A 157 -9.91 11.47 24.28
C ILE A 157 -9.51 10.43 23.23
N THR A 158 -8.79 10.83 22.19
CA THR A 158 -8.26 9.91 21.16
C THR A 158 -7.35 8.84 21.78
N GLN A 159 -6.53 9.22 22.77
CA GLN A 159 -5.65 8.29 23.48
C GLN A 159 -6.43 7.33 24.40
N GLN A 160 -7.53 7.78 24.99
CA GLN A 160 -8.34 6.99 25.91
C GLN A 160 -9.29 6.00 25.20
N TYR A 161 -9.94 6.44 24.12
CA TYR A 161 -11.01 5.69 23.46
C TYR A 161 -10.60 5.13 22.09
N GLY A 162 -9.46 5.56 21.55
CA GLY A 162 -8.97 5.18 20.23
C GLY A 162 -9.42 6.14 19.12
N THR A 163 -8.68 6.17 18.01
CA THR A 163 -8.90 7.11 16.89
C THR A 163 -10.23 6.90 16.15
N GLN A 164 -10.82 5.72 16.27
CA GLN A 164 -12.09 5.36 15.60
C GLN A 164 -13.30 5.51 16.53
N SER A 165 -13.13 5.95 17.77
CA SER A 165 -14.25 6.11 18.69
C SER A 165 -15.08 7.35 18.31
N LYS A 166 -16.38 7.29 18.59
CA LYS A 166 -17.28 8.44 18.33
C LYS A 166 -16.90 9.64 19.19
N GLU A 167 -16.42 9.40 20.40
CA GLU A 167 -15.95 10.43 21.33
C GLU A 167 -14.71 11.15 20.78
N ALA A 168 -13.78 10.41 20.18
CA ALA A 168 -12.61 10.99 19.54
C ALA A 168 -13.00 11.82 18.31
N GLN A 169 -13.92 11.32 17.48
CA GLN A 169 -14.44 12.05 16.32
C GLN A 169 -15.12 13.37 16.74
N LEU A 170 -16.04 13.32 17.71
CA LEU A 170 -16.72 14.51 18.24
C LEU A 170 -15.73 15.54 18.82
N ALA A 171 -14.68 15.08 19.50
CA ALA A 171 -13.67 15.98 20.05
C ALA A 171 -12.82 16.66 18.97
N TRP A 172 -12.57 15.99 17.83
CA TRP A 172 -11.92 16.60 16.68
C TRP A 172 -12.85 17.52 15.89
N GLU A 173 -14.14 17.20 15.80
CA GLU A 173 -15.16 18.11 15.26
C GLU A 173 -15.22 19.43 16.05
N GLU A 174 -15.15 19.39 17.39
CA GLU A 174 -15.07 20.60 18.24
C GLU A 174 -13.84 21.45 17.92
N VAL A 175 -12.68 20.82 17.66
CA VAL A 175 -11.45 21.51 17.24
C VAL A 175 -11.63 22.19 15.88
N GLU A 176 -12.28 21.51 14.93
CA GLU A 176 -12.55 22.04 13.60
C GLU A 176 -13.54 23.22 13.66
N GLU A 177 -14.57 23.14 14.49
CA GLU A 177 -15.53 24.23 14.68
C GLU A 177 -14.85 25.47 15.28
N ILE A 178 -14.02 25.31 16.30
CA ILE A 178 -13.26 26.42 16.90
C ILE A 178 -12.25 27.00 15.90
N ALA A 179 -11.60 26.16 15.11
CA ALA A 179 -10.69 26.61 14.07
C ALA A 179 -11.41 27.41 12.97
N ALA A 180 -12.58 26.94 12.53
CA ALA A 180 -13.38 27.60 11.50
C ALA A 180 -13.96 28.93 12.00
N THR A 181 -14.53 28.96 13.21
CA THR A 181 -15.08 30.18 13.82
C THR A 181 -13.98 31.20 14.15
N GLY A 182 -12.83 30.75 14.65
CA GLY A 182 -11.68 31.60 14.90
C GLY A 182 -11.12 32.23 13.63
N LEU A 183 -11.09 31.49 12.52
CA LEU A 183 -10.66 32.01 11.23
C LEU A 183 -11.66 33.02 10.64
N GLN A 184 -12.97 32.74 10.77
CA GLN A 184 -14.03 33.65 10.33
C GLN A 184 -13.96 35.00 11.07
N ASN A 185 -13.76 34.97 12.39
CA ASN A 185 -13.61 36.17 13.21
C ASN A 185 -12.35 36.97 12.86
N ALA A 186 -11.23 36.28 12.61
CA ALA A 186 -9.98 36.91 12.19
C ALA A 186 -10.08 37.57 10.79
N MET A 187 -10.85 36.98 9.86
CA MET A 187 -11.07 37.55 8.52
C MET A 187 -12.11 38.68 8.51
N GLY A 188 -13.14 38.61 9.35
CA GLY A 188 -14.14 39.67 9.48
C GLY A 188 -13.56 40.98 10.01
N ASP A 189 -12.64 40.91 10.97
CA ASP A 189 -12.05 42.09 11.61
C ASP A 189 -10.98 42.80 10.76
N ALA A 190 -10.37 42.07 9.80
CA ALA A 190 -9.48 42.67 8.82
C ALA A 190 -10.22 43.64 7.87
N ASN A 191 -11.52 43.41 7.62
CA ASN A 191 -12.32 44.21 6.69
C ASN A 191 -12.97 45.43 7.38
N SER A 192 -13.32 45.33 8.68
CA SER A 192 -13.77 46.47 9.49
C SER A 192 -12.66 47.51 9.70
N THR A 193 -11.42 47.05 9.91
CA THR A 193 -10.25 47.92 10.16
C THR A 193 -9.84 48.71 8.90
N LEU A 194 -10.01 48.16 7.70
CA LEU A 194 -9.78 48.88 6.45
C LEU A 194 -10.85 49.92 6.16
N ARG A 195 -12.10 49.67 6.58
CA ARG A 195 -13.22 50.60 6.37
C ARG A 195 -13.10 51.86 7.24
N LEU A 196 -12.61 51.73 8.47
CA LEU A 196 -12.40 52.88 9.38
C LEU A 196 -11.24 53.80 8.97
N LYS A 197 -10.30 53.33 8.13
CA LYS A 197 -9.19 54.15 7.63
C LYS A 197 -9.55 54.97 6.39
N LEU A 198 -10.61 54.63 5.67
CA LEU A 198 -11.06 55.43 4.52
C LEU A 198 -11.88 56.66 4.93
N ASP A 199 -12.64 56.59 6.02
CA ASP A 199 -13.49 57.71 6.47
C ASP A 199 -12.71 58.77 7.27
N LEU A 200 -11.48 58.48 7.72
CA LEU A 200 -10.65 59.43 8.47
C LEU A 200 -9.77 60.35 7.59
N ASN A 201 -9.86 60.25 6.26
CA ASN A 201 -9.04 61.01 5.32
C ASN A 201 -9.86 62.03 4.49
N GLN A 202 -11.05 62.41 4.96
CA GLN A 202 -11.91 63.42 4.34
C GLN A 202 -12.10 64.71 5.16
N PHE A 203 -11.23 64.98 6.13
CA PHE A 203 -11.10 66.29 6.80
C PHE A 203 -9.64 66.72 6.82
#